data_AF-A0A8K0IFT8-F1
#
_entry.id   AF-A0A8K0IFT8-F1
#
_cell.length_a   1.000
_cell.length_b   1.000
_cell.length_c   1.000
_cell.angle_alpha   90.00
_cell.angle_beta   90.00
_cell.angle_gamma   90.00
#
_symmetry.space_group_name_H-M   'P 1'
#
loop_
_entity.id
_entity.type
_entity.pdbx_description
1 polymer ?
#
loop_
_entity_poly.entity_id
_entity_poly.type
_entity_poly.pdbx_seq_one_letter_code
_entity_poly.pdbx_strand_id
1 'polypeptide(L)'
;MVIADPGRESAGALEWALYHAVLEHDEIILLHAEPPNARRGALSTFLRRPSSVAPSSPAGSAAGSAECGGDYEFLDAMRAACKAAQPKVKVQIERVETEAKDKTTTILMQANLLRVDLLVIGQRRTQSTFLG
;
A
#
# COMPACT_ATOMS: atom_id res chain seq x y z
N MET A 1 -13.15 -4.72 5.01
CA MET A 1 -12.18 -4.35 3.97
C MET A 1 -11.67 -2.94 4.23
N VAL A 2 -10.35 -2.71 4.12
CA VAL A 2 -9.71 -1.41 4.29
C VAL A 2 -8.98 -1.05 3.01
N ILE A 3 -9.17 0.17 2.50
CA ILE A 3 -8.42 0.67 1.35
C ILE A 3 -7.01 1.02 1.78
N ALA A 4 -6.04 0.30 1.20
CA ALA A 4 -4.64 0.35 1.54
C ALA A 4 -3.89 1.20 0.51
N ASP A 5 -3.39 2.35 0.95
CA ASP A 5 -2.54 3.27 0.20
C ASP A 5 -1.33 3.65 1.05
N PRO A 6 -0.20 4.07 0.46
CA PRO A 6 0.97 4.51 1.24
C PRO A 6 0.75 5.79 2.07
N GLY A 7 -0.45 6.37 2.04
CA GLY A 7 -0.80 7.57 2.79
C GLY A 7 -1.12 7.29 4.26
N ARG A 8 -0.75 8.23 5.15
CA ARG A 8 -1.08 8.15 6.59
C ARG A 8 -2.58 8.01 6.87
N GLU A 9 -3.41 8.53 5.96
CA GLU A 9 -4.87 8.48 6.11
C GLU A 9 -5.38 7.04 6.02
N SER A 10 -4.77 6.22 5.17
CA SER A 10 -5.06 4.78 5.07
C SER A 10 -4.57 4.02 6.31
N ALA A 11 -3.38 4.36 6.82
CA ALA A 11 -2.88 3.79 8.08
C ALA A 11 -3.81 4.10 9.27
N GLY A 12 -4.28 5.35 9.40
CA GLY A 12 -5.24 5.72 10.44
C GLY A 12 -6.61 5.05 10.29
N ALA A 13 -7.07 4.83 9.06
CA ALA A 13 -8.27 4.05 8.79
C ALA A 13 -8.13 2.59 9.22
N LEU A 14 -6.95 1.99 8.98
CA LEU A 14 -6.66 0.64 9.44
C LEU A 14 -6.64 0.55 10.96
N GLU A 15 -5.97 1.49 11.62
CA GLU A 15 -5.93 1.56 13.09
C GLU A 15 -7.34 1.67 13.67
N TRP A 16 -8.16 2.58 13.13
CA TRP A 16 -9.55 2.71 13.54
C TRP A 16 -10.31 1.38 13.42
N ALA A 17 -10.15 0.67 12.29
CA ALA A 17 -10.80 -0.61 12.06
C ALA A 17 -10.36 -1.67 13.09
N LEU A 18 -9.06 -1.77 13.37
CA LEU A 18 -8.50 -2.75 14.30
C LEU A 18 -9.01 -2.58 15.75
N TYR A 19 -9.26 -1.34 16.18
CA TYR A 19 -9.71 -1.05 17.54
C TYR A 19 -11.23 -1.00 17.72
N HIS A 20 -11.98 -0.68 16.67
CA HIS A 20 -13.42 -0.40 16.79
C HIS A 20 -14.33 -1.38 16.04
N ALA A 21 -13.80 -2.09 15.03
CA ALA A 21 -14.63 -2.85 14.11
C ALA A 21 -14.23 -4.32 13.92
N VAL A 22 -13.05 -4.73 14.41
CA VAL A 22 -12.51 -6.07 14.20
C VAL A 22 -12.62 -6.92 15.47
N LEU A 23 -13.19 -8.12 15.34
CA LEU A 23 -13.32 -9.14 16.38
C LEU A 23 -12.49 -10.40 16.05
N GLU A 24 -12.34 -11.33 17.02
CA GLU A 24 -11.45 -12.50 16.92
C GLU A 24 -11.77 -13.49 15.78
N HIS A 25 -12.96 -13.42 15.17
CA HIS A 25 -13.38 -14.29 14.06
C HIS A 25 -13.57 -13.55 12.74
N ASP A 26 -13.20 -12.27 12.70
CA ASP A 26 -13.35 -11.47 11.51
C ASP A 26 -12.19 -11.68 10.53
N GLU A 27 -12.44 -11.23 9.30
CA GLU A 27 -11.46 -11.20 8.24
C GLU A 27 -11.22 -9.78 7.76
N ILE A 28 -9.95 -9.37 7.76
CA ILE A 28 -9.52 -8.08 7.23
C ILE A 28 -8.96 -8.29 5.84
N ILE A 29 -9.53 -7.58 4.88
CA ILE A 29 -9.04 -7.50 3.51
C ILE A 29 -8.38 -6.12 3.33
N LEU A 30 -7.07 -6.09 3.08
CA LEU A 30 -6.31 -4.90 2.69
C LEU A 30 -6.34 -4.80 1.16
N LEU A 31 -7.13 -3.86 0.63
CA LEU A 31 -7.30 -3.69 -0.82
C LEU A 31 -6.45 -2.52 -1.33
N HIS A 32 -5.48 -2.80 -2.21
CA HIS A 32 -4.71 -1.76 -2.91
C HIS A 32 -5.23 -1.56 -4.35
N ALA A 33 -5.53 -0.31 -4.71
CA ALA A 33 -6.04 0.07 -6.02
C ALA A 33 -4.93 0.72 -6.88
N GLU A 34 -4.34 -0.07 -7.78
CA GLU A 34 -3.25 0.37 -8.66
C GLU A 34 -3.82 1.10 -9.89
N PRO A 35 -3.34 2.32 -10.22
CA PRO A 35 -3.63 2.91 -11.52
C PRO A 35 -2.88 2.14 -12.62
N PRO A 36 -3.37 2.13 -13.88
CA PRO A 36 -2.88 1.22 -14.92
C PRO A 36 -1.47 1.58 -15.43
N ASN A 37 -0.92 2.71 -14.98
CA ASN A 37 0.39 3.23 -15.35
C ASN A 37 1.46 3.03 -14.25
N ALA A 38 1.12 2.48 -13.07
CA ALA A 38 2.07 2.28 -11.98
C ALA A 38 3.27 1.39 -12.37
N ARG A 39 3.05 0.41 -13.27
CA ARG A 39 4.10 -0.53 -13.70
C ARG A 39 4.99 -0.04 -14.85
N ARG A 40 4.74 1.15 -15.43
CA ARG A 40 5.45 1.59 -16.65
C ARG A 40 6.67 2.48 -16.40
N GLY A 41 7.02 2.76 -15.13
CA GLY A 41 8.09 3.68 -14.75
C GLY A 41 9.45 3.07 -14.37
N ALA A 42 9.53 1.75 -14.12
CA ALA A 42 10.69 1.17 -13.44
C ALA A 42 11.87 0.74 -14.33
N LEU A 43 11.85 0.95 -15.65
CA LEU A 43 12.88 0.43 -16.58
C LEU A 43 13.69 1.49 -17.36
N SER A 44 13.64 2.78 -17.00
CA SER A 44 14.31 3.81 -17.83
C SER A 44 15.75 4.19 -17.41
N THR A 45 16.31 3.62 -16.33
CA THR A 45 17.62 4.09 -15.82
C THR A 45 18.85 3.34 -16.33
N PHE A 46 18.71 2.32 -17.20
CA PHE A 46 19.82 1.37 -17.43
C PHE A 46 20.60 1.47 -18.76
N LEU A 47 20.43 2.47 -19.63
CA LEU A 47 21.26 2.56 -20.86
C LEU A 47 21.59 4.00 -21.33
N ARG A 48 22.35 4.77 -20.54
CA ARG A 48 23.20 5.90 -20.99
C ARG A 48 24.12 6.28 -19.83
N ARG A 49 25.45 6.26 -19.86
CA ARG A 49 26.50 6.22 -20.90
C ARG A 49 27.81 5.94 -20.13
N PRO A 50 28.76 5.08 -20.58
CA PRO A 50 30.00 4.87 -19.83
C PRO A 50 31.02 5.96 -20.19
N SER A 51 31.59 6.62 -19.19
CA SER A 51 32.88 7.30 -19.31
C SER A 51 33.72 7.06 -18.07
N SER A 52 34.54 6.00 -18.13
CA SER A 52 35.97 5.98 -17.80
C SER A 52 36.47 6.97 -16.73
N VAL A 53 36.86 6.49 -15.54
CA VAL A 53 38.28 6.31 -15.10
C VAL A 53 38.41 5.73 -13.66
N ALA A 54 39.05 4.55 -13.57
CA ALA A 54 40.00 3.94 -12.60
C ALA A 54 40.04 4.24 -11.05
N PRO A 55 40.64 3.32 -10.22
CA PRO A 55 40.22 3.01 -8.84
C PRO A 55 41.25 3.29 -7.72
N SER A 56 40.80 3.21 -6.45
CA SER A 56 41.67 2.92 -5.28
C SER A 56 40.87 2.31 -4.11
N SER A 57 41.50 1.36 -3.42
CA SER A 57 40.98 0.22 -2.62
C SER A 57 40.51 0.56 -1.17
N PRO A 58 40.41 -0.41 -0.21
CA PRO A 58 39.14 -0.94 0.29
C PRO A 58 38.92 -0.77 1.80
N ALA A 59 37.69 -0.54 2.26
CA ALA A 59 37.34 -0.74 3.68
C ALA A 59 35.82 -0.79 3.88
N GLY A 60 35.36 -1.88 4.48
CA GLY A 60 34.27 -1.88 5.46
C GLY A 60 32.86 -1.53 5.00
N SER A 61 31.98 -2.52 5.19
CA SER A 61 30.60 -2.36 5.65
C SER A 61 29.46 -2.41 4.64
N ALA A 62 28.44 -3.12 5.13
CA ALA A 62 27.01 -2.90 4.97
C ALA A 62 26.28 -3.72 3.89
N ALA A 63 25.29 -4.45 4.40
CA ALA A 63 23.99 -4.65 3.78
C ALA A 63 23.98 -5.43 2.45
N GLY A 64 24.35 -6.70 2.51
CA GLY A 64 24.06 -7.66 1.45
C GLY A 64 22.70 -8.31 1.62
N SER A 65 21.63 -7.57 1.29
CA SER A 65 20.37 -8.08 0.72
C SER A 65 19.53 -6.86 0.33
N ALA A 66 19.99 -6.17 -0.71
CA ALA A 66 19.14 -5.27 -1.48
C ALA A 66 18.13 -6.15 -2.23
N GLU A 67 17.06 -6.55 -1.54
CA GLU A 67 15.83 -6.90 -2.22
C GLU A 67 15.33 -5.61 -2.87
N CYS A 68 15.01 -5.66 -4.16
CA CYS A 68 14.30 -4.59 -4.84
C CYS A 68 12.99 -4.35 -4.09
N GLY A 69 13.00 -3.43 -3.13
CA GLY A 69 11.90 -3.11 -2.23
C GLY A 69 10.73 -2.61 -3.05
N GLY A 70 9.80 -3.52 -3.31
CA GLY A 70 8.65 -3.30 -4.15
C GLY A 70 7.82 -2.16 -3.61
N ASP A 71 7.20 -1.46 -4.55
CA ASP A 71 6.09 -0.52 -4.50
C ASP A 71 4.94 -0.85 -3.52
N TYR A 72 5.03 -1.94 -2.75
CA TYR A 72 4.04 -2.50 -1.85
C TYR A 72 4.55 -2.81 -0.43
N GLU A 73 5.75 -2.36 -0.04
CA GLU A 73 6.28 -2.55 1.33
C GLU A 73 5.29 -2.08 2.42
N PHE A 74 4.54 -1.00 2.12
CA PHE A 74 3.51 -0.49 3.02
C PHE A 74 2.38 -1.51 3.29
N LEU A 75 2.05 -2.39 2.32
CA LEU A 75 1.05 -3.45 2.51
C LEU A 75 1.52 -4.49 3.51
N ASP A 76 2.80 -4.86 3.45
CA ASP A 76 3.40 -5.78 4.41
C ASP A 76 3.48 -5.16 5.81
N ALA A 77 3.81 -3.87 5.91
CA ALA A 77 3.76 -3.13 7.16
C ALA A 77 2.33 -3.08 7.74
N MET A 78 1.32 -2.79 6.92
CA MET A 78 -0.08 -2.81 7.33
C MET A 78 -0.53 -4.20 7.77
N ARG A 79 -0.13 -5.25 7.05
CA ARG A 79 -0.42 -6.64 7.42
C ARG A 79 0.25 -7.02 8.74
N ALA A 80 1.49 -6.58 8.97
CA ALA A 80 2.19 -6.79 10.23
C ALA A 80 1.48 -6.08 11.38
N ALA A 81 1.00 -4.85 11.18
CA ALA A 81 0.22 -4.11 12.16
C ALA A 81 -1.10 -4.84 12.52
N CYS A 82 -1.81 -5.38 11.52
CA CYS A 82 -3.01 -6.19 11.76
C CYS A 82 -2.69 -7.40 12.66
N LYS A 83 -1.64 -8.16 12.31
CA LYS A 83 -1.23 -9.35 13.08
C LYS A 83 -0.76 -9.01 14.49
N ALA A 84 -0.11 -7.87 14.67
CA ALA A 84 0.37 -7.40 15.97
C ALA A 84 -0.79 -6.97 16.88
N ALA A 85 -1.79 -6.26 16.33
CA ALA A 85 -2.95 -5.80 17.08
C ALA A 85 -3.96 -6.92 17.36
N GLN A 86 -4.18 -7.80 16.38
CA GLN A 86 -5.21 -8.84 16.41
C GLN A 86 -4.65 -10.17 15.84
N PRO A 87 -3.90 -10.96 16.63
CA PRO A 87 -3.19 -12.15 16.13
C PRO A 87 -4.12 -13.29 15.67
N LYS A 88 -5.39 -13.28 16.09
CA LYS A 88 -6.40 -14.29 15.74
C LYS A 88 -7.13 -14.00 14.43
N VAL A 89 -7.01 -12.77 13.92
CA VAL A 89 -7.73 -12.31 12.73
C VAL A 89 -7.02 -12.74 11.46
N LYS A 90 -7.79 -13.12 10.45
CA LYS A 90 -7.27 -13.45 9.13
C LYS A 90 -7.04 -12.16 8.35
N VAL A 91 -5.85 -12.01 7.78
CA VAL A 91 -5.49 -10.82 6.99
C VAL A 91 -5.16 -11.23 5.56
N GLN A 92 -6.01 -10.80 4.63
CA GLN A 92 -5.84 -10.96 3.19
C GLN A 92 -5.36 -9.65 2.55
N ILE A 93 -4.51 -9.77 1.53
CA ILE A 93 -4.09 -8.62 0.70
C ILE A 93 -4.66 -8.86 -0.69
N GLU A 94 -5.43 -7.90 -1.17
CA GLU A 94 -6.03 -7.89 -2.50
C GLU A 94 -5.48 -6.70 -3.28
N ARG A 95 -5.18 -6.91 -4.56
CA ARG A 95 -4.73 -5.84 -5.45
C ARG A 95 -5.64 -5.79 -6.66
N VAL A 96 -6.09 -4.60 -7.00
CA VAL A 96 -6.99 -4.40 -8.13
C VAL A 96 -6.43 -3.34 -9.06
N GLU A 97 -6.34 -3.68 -10.33
CA GLU A 97 -6.02 -2.72 -11.38
C GLU A 97 -7.25 -1.84 -11.62
N THR A 98 -7.03 -0.54 -11.60
CA THR A 98 -8.08 0.47 -11.76
C THR A 98 -7.82 1.28 -13.01
N GLU A 99 -8.89 1.72 -13.69
CA GLU A 99 -8.78 2.82 -14.64
C GLU A 99 -8.76 4.15 -13.88
N ALA A 100 -8.05 5.15 -14.43
CA ALA A 100 -7.80 6.43 -13.75
C ALA A 100 -9.08 7.17 -13.33
N LYS A 101 -10.20 6.93 -14.03
CA LYS A 101 -11.49 7.58 -13.79
C LYS A 101 -12.41 6.79 -12.85
N ASP A 102 -12.19 5.48 -12.71
CA ASP A 102 -13.21 4.57 -12.17
C ASP A 102 -12.78 3.84 -10.88
N LYS A 103 -11.73 4.32 -10.21
CA LYS A 103 -11.21 3.72 -8.95
C LYS A 103 -12.30 3.39 -7.94
N THR A 104 -13.21 4.33 -7.68
CA THR A 104 -14.31 4.14 -6.74
C THR A 104 -15.24 3.01 -7.19
N THR A 105 -15.60 2.99 -8.48
CA THR A 105 -16.46 1.96 -9.05
C THR A 105 -15.82 0.59 -8.96
N THR A 106 -14.53 0.48 -9.29
CA THR A 106 -13.77 -0.77 -9.18
C THR A 106 -13.68 -1.25 -7.73
N ILE A 107 -13.42 -0.36 -6.78
CA ILE A 107 -13.38 -0.69 -5.35
C ILE A 107 -14.75 -1.19 -4.86
N LEU A 108 -15.83 -0.51 -5.24
CA LEU A 108 -17.19 -0.91 -4.87
C LEU A 108 -17.58 -2.24 -5.51
N MET A 109 -17.18 -2.49 -6.75
CA MET A 109 -17.36 -3.78 -7.42
C MET A 109 -16.63 -4.88 -6.65
N GLN A 110 -15.36 -4.65 -6.27
CA GLN A 110 -14.58 -5.61 -5.49
C GLN A 110 -15.19 -5.87 -4.11
N ALA A 111 -15.69 -4.83 -3.44
CA ALA A 111 -16.39 -4.96 -2.16
C ALA A 111 -17.63 -5.87 -2.27
N ASN A 112 -18.39 -5.73 -3.36
CA ASN A 112 -19.55 -6.57 -3.63
C ASN A 112 -19.17 -8.02 -3.97
N LEU A 113 -18.13 -8.22 -4.78
CA LEU A 113 -17.63 -9.54 -5.15
C LEU A 113 -17.14 -10.33 -3.93
N LEU A 114 -16.42 -9.66 -3.04
CA LEU A 114 -15.89 -10.23 -1.79
C LEU A 114 -16.93 -10.27 -0.66
N ARG A 115 -18.17 -9.82 -0.90
CA ARG A 115 -19.27 -9.80 0.07
C ARG A 115 -18.88 -9.15 1.40
N VAL A 116 -18.25 -7.98 1.31
CA VAL A 116 -17.74 -7.26 2.48
C VAL A 116 -18.87 -6.60 3.26
N ASP A 117 -18.90 -6.80 4.58
CA ASP A 117 -19.87 -6.17 5.48
C ASP A 117 -19.52 -4.72 5.87
N LEU A 118 -18.23 -4.40 5.96
CA LEU A 118 -17.72 -3.07 6.30
C LEU A 118 -16.55 -2.64 5.40
N LEU A 119 -16.70 -1.50 4.73
CA LEU A 119 -15.65 -0.83 3.95
C LEU A 119 -15.13 0.40 4.69
N VAL A 120 -13.84 0.43 4.99
CA VAL A 120 -13.17 1.55 5.68
C VAL A 120 -12.21 2.26 4.73
N ILE A 121 -12.32 3.59 4.66
CA ILE A 121 -11.52 4.43 3.75
C ILE A 121 -10.92 5.60 4.52
N GLY A 122 -9.61 5.83 4.33
CA GLY A 122 -8.92 6.99 4.89
C GLY A 122 -9.28 8.28 4.17
N GLN A 123 -9.79 9.27 4.89
CA GLN A 123 -10.12 10.58 4.31
C GLN A 123 -8.91 11.52 4.35
N ARG A 124 -8.38 11.87 3.18
CA ARG A 124 -7.44 13.00 3.05
C ARG A 124 -8.21 14.32 3.08
N ARG A 125 -7.99 15.10 4.12
CA ARG A 125 -8.49 16.48 4.20
C ARG A 125 -7.58 17.38 3.37
N THR A 126 -8.01 17.73 2.15
CA THR A 126 -7.44 18.86 1.43
C THR A 126 -8.06 20.13 2.01
N GLN A 127 -7.29 20.91 2.79
CA GLN A 127 -7.75 22.24 3.19
C GLN A 127 -7.89 23.07 1.92
N SER A 128 -9.11 23.32 1.47
CA SER A 128 -9.36 24.51 0.66
C SER A 128 -9.21 25.69 1.60
N THR A 129 -8.17 26.49 1.38
CA THR A 129 -8.03 27.81 1.99
C THR A 129 -9.35 28.57 1.91
N PHE A 130 -10.10 28.63 3.02
CA PHE A 130 -11.26 29.48 3.17
C PHE A 130 -10.73 30.89 3.48
N LEU A 131 -10.46 31.66 2.42
CA LEU A 131 -10.45 33.11 2.52
C LEU A 131 -11.89 33.57 2.32
N GLY A 132 -12.54 33.90 3.42
CA GLY A 132 -13.87 34.49 3.50
C GLY A 132 -14.01 35.24 4.81
#